data_AF-A0A699TQU5-F1
#
_entry.id   AF-A0A699TQU5-F1
#
_cell.length_a   1.000
_cell.length_b   1.000
_cell.length_c   1.000
_cell.angle_alpha   90.00
_cell.angle_beta   90.00
_cell.angle_gamma   90.00
#
_symmetry.space_group_name_H-M   'P 1'
#
loop_
_entity.id
_entity.type
_entity.pdbx_description
1 polymer ?
#
loop_
_entity_poly.entity_id
_entity_poly.type
_entity_poly.pdbx_seq_one_letter_code
_entity_poly.pdbx_strand_id
1 'polypeptide(L)'
;YFYGGGEASAHRAAEYAEQELQRITALVGYYPYSKTTLMLYNSVGDLRQSNVNLPLPNAVNGGEAQLARMSKVEIAFTGKQTDFKREMSYQITQVLLNDMMYGGSLREVLQSNYLLQLPDWFVGGASAYAAEGWSVDMDAYMRDMVREYPTGNRTAPFFVRNSQLAGQSIWNYVAERYGYGAVQN
;
A
#
# COMPACT_ATOMS: atom_id res chain seq x y z
N TYR A 1 -6.99 -15.91 8.77
CA TYR A 1 -8.26 -16.68 8.89
C TYR A 1 -8.52 -17.37 7.56
N PHE A 2 -9.02 -18.60 7.53
CA PHE A 2 -9.30 -19.32 6.28
C PHE A 2 -10.62 -20.10 6.37
N TYR A 3 -11.29 -20.26 5.22
CA TYR A 3 -12.49 -21.10 5.07
C TYR A 3 -12.10 -22.57 4.83
N GLY A 4 -12.93 -23.51 5.28
CA GLY A 4 -12.66 -24.96 5.18
C GLY A 4 -12.34 -25.44 3.76
N GLY A 5 -11.33 -26.31 3.61
CA GLY A 5 -10.83 -26.80 2.31
C GLY A 5 -9.70 -25.96 1.70
N GLY A 6 -9.38 -24.80 2.28
CA GLY A 6 -8.34 -23.88 1.80
C GLY A 6 -7.00 -23.92 2.54
N GLU A 7 -6.79 -24.86 3.46
CA GLU A 7 -5.64 -24.87 4.39
C GLU A 7 -4.28 -24.80 3.69
N ALA A 8 -4.05 -25.63 2.66
CA ALA A 8 -2.81 -25.60 1.88
C ALA A 8 -2.59 -24.30 1.08
N SER A 9 -3.67 -23.63 0.69
CA SER A 9 -3.59 -22.32 0.02
C SER A 9 -3.38 -21.20 1.03
N ALA A 10 -4.00 -21.29 2.20
CA ALA A 10 -3.81 -20.37 3.31
C ALA A 10 -2.38 -20.42 3.85
N HIS A 11 -1.79 -21.60 3.99
CA HIS A 11 -0.38 -21.75 4.38
C HIS A 11 0.56 -21.11 3.36
N ARG A 12 0.41 -21.41 2.07
CA ARG A 12 1.25 -20.81 1.02
C ARG A 12 1.09 -19.29 0.93
N ALA A 13 -0.11 -18.78 1.13
CA ALA A 13 -0.36 -17.35 1.15
C ALA A 13 0.22 -16.69 2.41
N ALA A 14 0.19 -17.35 3.57
CA ALA A 14 0.83 -16.87 4.78
C ALA A 14 2.36 -16.83 4.63
N GLU A 15 2.97 -17.90 4.13
CA GLU A 15 4.41 -17.95 3.84
C GLU A 15 4.83 -16.84 2.87
N TYR A 16 4.05 -16.62 1.81
CA TYR A 16 4.31 -15.53 0.86
C TYR A 16 4.14 -14.15 1.52
N ALA A 17 3.13 -13.96 2.38
CA ALA A 17 2.93 -12.72 3.10
C ALA A 17 4.09 -12.40 4.05
N GLU A 18 4.65 -13.41 4.73
CA GLU A 18 5.81 -13.24 5.61
C GLU A 18 7.06 -12.82 4.82
N GLN A 19 7.30 -13.45 3.67
CA GLN A 19 8.39 -13.08 2.77
C GLN A 19 8.24 -11.65 2.27
N GLU A 20 7.02 -11.27 1.85
CA GLU A 20 6.75 -9.92 1.37
C GLU A 20 6.86 -8.89 2.47
N LEU A 21 6.37 -9.18 3.68
CA LEU A 21 6.56 -8.31 4.83
C LEU A 21 8.05 -8.06 5.07
N GLN A 22 8.89 -9.10 5.10
CA GLN A 22 10.33 -8.96 5.29
C GLN A 22 10.99 -8.12 4.19
N ARG A 23 10.59 -8.33 2.93
CA ARG A 23 11.11 -7.56 1.78
C ARG A 23 10.70 -6.09 1.87
N ILE A 24 9.44 -5.83 2.23
CA ILE A 24 8.87 -4.47 2.32
C ILE A 24 9.44 -3.72 3.53
N THR A 25 9.60 -4.36 4.70
CA THR A 25 10.23 -3.70 5.85
C THR A 25 11.68 -3.32 5.56
N ALA A 26 12.42 -4.16 4.82
CA ALA A 26 13.76 -3.82 4.36
C ALA A 26 13.75 -2.64 3.37
N LEU A 27 12.81 -2.64 2.41
CA LEU A 27 12.65 -1.56 1.44
C LEU A 27 12.30 -0.22 2.08
N VAL A 28 11.39 -0.23 3.06
CA VAL A 28 10.85 0.97 3.70
C VAL A 28 11.69 1.43 4.90
N GLY A 29 12.48 0.54 5.50
CA GLY A 29 13.27 0.86 6.69
C GLY A 29 12.47 0.87 7.99
N TYR A 30 11.29 0.24 8.00
CA TYR A 30 10.40 0.25 9.15
C TYR A 30 9.87 -1.14 9.47
N TYR A 31 9.87 -1.48 10.76
CA TYR A 31 9.24 -2.68 11.29
C TYR A 31 7.97 -2.30 12.05
N PRO A 32 6.82 -2.94 11.76
CA PRO A 32 5.57 -2.60 12.41
C PRO A 32 5.62 -2.97 13.90
N TYR A 33 5.09 -2.08 14.75
CA TYR A 33 5.02 -2.34 16.21
C TYR A 33 3.91 -3.31 16.56
N SER A 34 2.88 -3.42 15.71
CA SER A 34 1.70 -4.26 15.95
C SER A 34 1.55 -5.35 14.89
N LYS A 35 0.88 -6.44 15.27
CA LYS A 35 0.60 -7.55 14.35
C LYS A 35 -0.42 -7.11 13.29
N THR A 36 -0.08 -7.31 12.03
CA THR A 36 -1.01 -7.16 10.91
C THR A 36 -1.81 -8.46 10.74
N THR A 37 -3.14 -8.36 10.64
CA THR A 37 -4.02 -9.51 10.41
C THR A 37 -4.27 -9.68 8.92
N LEU A 38 -3.89 -10.82 8.36
CA LEU A 38 -4.18 -11.17 6.97
C LEU A 38 -5.50 -11.96 6.86
N MET A 39 -6.40 -11.46 6.04
CA MET A 39 -7.68 -12.07 5.70
C MET A 39 -7.71 -12.42 4.21
N LEU A 40 -7.86 -13.71 3.93
CA LEU A 40 -7.86 -14.25 2.58
C LEU A 40 -9.26 -14.73 2.23
N TYR A 41 -9.77 -14.23 1.12
CA TYR A 41 -11.08 -14.56 0.59
C TYR A 41 -10.92 -15.44 -0.66
N ASN A 42 -11.75 -16.46 -0.78
CA ASN A 42 -11.71 -17.40 -1.89
C ASN A 42 -12.14 -16.75 -3.21
N SER A 43 -12.95 -15.70 -3.15
CA SER A 43 -13.40 -14.93 -4.30
C SER A 43 -13.59 -13.45 -3.98
N VAL A 44 -13.65 -12.64 -5.03
CA VAL A 44 -14.01 -11.21 -4.92
C VAL A 44 -15.43 -11.03 -4.39
N GLY A 45 -16.33 -11.99 -4.65
CA GLY A 45 -17.69 -12.01 -4.12
C GLY A 45 -17.70 -12.11 -2.59
N ASP A 46 -16.90 -13.02 -2.03
CA ASP A 46 -16.79 -13.20 -0.58
C ASP A 46 -16.23 -11.97 0.11
N LEU A 47 -15.20 -11.34 -0.48
CA LEU A 47 -14.65 -10.08 0.02
C LEU A 47 -15.71 -8.97 0.05
N ARG A 48 -16.50 -8.83 -1.02
CA ARG A 48 -17.56 -7.80 -1.09
C ARG A 48 -18.70 -8.04 -0.10
N GLN A 49 -18.96 -9.29 0.26
CA GLN A 49 -19.97 -9.66 1.26
C GLN A 49 -19.42 -9.60 2.71
N SER A 50 -18.13 -9.32 2.87
CA SER A 50 -17.50 -9.24 4.18
C SER A 50 -17.97 -8.03 4.97
N ASN A 51 -18.34 -8.27 6.23
CA ASN A 51 -18.75 -7.25 7.18
C ASN A 51 -17.59 -6.79 8.09
N VAL A 52 -16.35 -7.19 7.79
CA VAL A 52 -15.16 -6.96 8.64
C VAL A 52 -14.86 -5.47 8.87
N ASN A 53 -15.29 -4.60 7.96
CA ASN A 53 -15.12 -3.15 8.01
C ASN A 53 -16.35 -2.40 8.54
N LEU A 54 -17.39 -3.08 9.03
CA LEU A 54 -18.51 -2.39 9.67
C LEU A 54 -18.02 -1.70 10.95
N PRO A 55 -18.33 -0.40 11.15
CA PRO A 55 -18.01 0.30 12.40
C PRO A 55 -18.63 -0.45 13.59
N LEU A 56 -17.85 -0.70 14.63
CA LEU A 56 -18.39 -1.27 15.87
C LEU A 56 -19.44 -0.29 16.43
N PRO A 57 -20.64 -0.75 16.83
CA PRO A 57 -21.73 0.12 17.31
C PRO A 57 -21.38 1.03 18.50
N ASN A 58 -20.26 0.77 19.21
CA ASN A 58 -19.86 1.47 20.43
C ASN A 58 -18.67 2.43 20.25
N ALA A 59 -18.29 2.81 19.01
CA ALA A 59 -17.21 3.78 18.78
C ALA A 59 -17.61 5.25 19.04
N VAL A 60 -18.85 5.51 19.45
CA VAL A 60 -19.35 6.84 19.82
C VAL A 60 -19.22 6.98 21.34
N ASN A 61 -18.02 7.33 21.82
CA ASN A 61 -17.82 8.01 23.12
C ASN A 61 -16.37 8.49 23.25
N GLY A 62 -16.13 9.74 22.85
CA GLY A 62 -15.13 10.61 23.48
C GLY A 62 -13.65 10.42 23.12
N GLY A 63 -13.12 11.34 22.32
CA GLY A 63 -11.76 11.86 22.51
C GLY A 63 -10.70 11.40 21.52
N GLU A 64 -10.71 10.15 21.10
CA GLU A 64 -9.84 9.65 20.05
C GLU A 64 -10.74 8.94 19.06
N ALA A 65 -11.01 9.59 17.93
CA ALA A 65 -11.52 8.87 16.78
C ALA A 65 -10.61 7.66 16.62
N GLN A 66 -11.19 6.46 16.77
CA GLN A 66 -10.65 5.25 16.19
C GLN A 66 -10.59 5.49 14.68
N LEU A 67 -9.63 6.31 14.23
CA LEU A 67 -9.00 6.23 12.94
C LEU A 67 -8.60 4.77 12.89
N ALA A 68 -9.46 3.98 12.25
CA ALA A 68 -9.37 2.55 12.21
C ALA A 68 -7.93 2.25 11.82
N ARG A 69 -7.12 1.81 12.79
CA ARG A 69 -5.76 1.36 12.50
C ARG A 69 -5.95 0.34 11.40
N MET A 70 -5.48 0.66 10.20
CA MET A 70 -5.55 -0.22 9.04
C MET A 70 -4.58 -1.36 9.34
N SER A 71 -4.97 -2.26 10.23
CA SER A 71 -4.19 -3.38 10.76
C SER A 71 -4.62 -4.69 10.11
N LYS A 72 -5.58 -4.62 9.20
CA LYS A 72 -6.11 -5.75 8.46
C LYS A 72 -5.77 -5.58 6.99
N VAL A 73 -5.19 -6.62 6.43
CA VAL A 73 -5.00 -6.77 4.98
C VAL A 73 -6.07 -7.74 4.50
N GLU A 74 -6.90 -7.30 3.55
CA GLU A 74 -7.98 -8.09 2.98
C GLU A 74 -7.70 -8.34 1.50
N ILE A 75 -7.58 -9.62 1.10
CA ILE A 75 -7.23 -9.98 -0.27
C ILE A 75 -8.16 -11.07 -0.76
N ALA A 76 -8.73 -10.86 -1.96
CA ALA A 76 -9.51 -11.86 -2.66
C ALA A 76 -8.68 -12.55 -3.74
N PHE A 77 -8.85 -13.87 -3.86
CA PHE A 77 -8.31 -14.60 -5.00
C PHE A 77 -9.15 -14.31 -6.26
N THR A 78 -8.48 -13.83 -7.31
CA THR A 78 -9.10 -13.45 -8.59
C THR A 78 -8.98 -14.54 -9.67
N GLY A 79 -8.36 -15.68 -9.33
CA GLY A 79 -8.05 -16.75 -10.30
C GLY A 79 -6.62 -16.71 -10.85
N LYS A 80 -5.88 -15.61 -10.65
CA LYS A 80 -4.50 -15.43 -11.11
C LYS A 80 -3.56 -15.26 -9.93
N GLN A 81 -2.59 -16.17 -9.80
CA GLN A 81 -1.60 -16.13 -8.72
C GLN A 81 -0.73 -14.87 -8.77
N THR A 82 -0.42 -14.37 -9.97
CA THR A 82 0.36 -13.14 -10.17
C THR A 82 -0.36 -11.93 -9.58
N ASP A 83 -1.67 -11.82 -9.85
CA ASP A 83 -2.48 -10.70 -9.38
C ASP A 83 -2.65 -10.76 -7.86
N PHE A 84 -2.87 -11.97 -7.32
CA PHE A 84 -2.92 -12.19 -5.88
C PHE A 84 -1.62 -11.77 -5.17
N LYS A 85 -0.47 -12.14 -5.74
CA LYS A 85 0.84 -11.79 -5.20
C LYS A 85 1.08 -10.28 -5.22
N ARG A 86 0.77 -9.63 -6.35
CA ARG A 86 0.86 -8.17 -6.50
C ARG A 86 -0.03 -7.45 -5.49
N GLU A 87 -1.29 -7.85 -5.39
CA GLU A 87 -2.25 -7.25 -4.46
C GLU A 87 -1.78 -7.40 -3.01
N MET A 88 -1.21 -8.56 -2.67
CA MET A 88 -0.66 -8.79 -1.34
C MET A 88 0.49 -7.83 -1.00
N SER A 89 1.46 -7.69 -1.90
CA SER A 89 2.56 -6.76 -1.72
C SER A 89 2.06 -5.31 -1.59
N TYR A 90 1.07 -4.93 -2.40
CA TYR A 90 0.47 -3.60 -2.37
C TYR A 90 -0.21 -3.32 -1.02
N GLN A 91 -1.09 -4.23 -0.57
CA GLN A 91 -1.86 -4.05 0.66
C GLN A 91 -0.99 -4.11 1.92
N ILE A 92 0.00 -5.01 1.97
CA ILE A 92 0.97 -5.06 3.08
C ILE A 92 1.74 -3.73 3.17
N THR A 93 2.22 -3.21 2.04
CA THR A 93 2.92 -1.91 2.02
C THR A 93 2.00 -0.78 2.49
N GLN A 94 0.74 -0.79 2.05
CA GLN A 94 -0.22 0.24 2.46
C GLN A 94 -0.46 0.21 3.97
N VAL A 95 -0.67 -0.97 4.56
CA VAL A 95 -0.82 -1.13 6.02
C VAL A 95 0.44 -0.67 6.75
N LEU A 96 1.62 -1.06 6.28
CA LEU A 96 2.89 -0.68 6.93
C LEU A 96 3.10 0.84 6.93
N LEU A 97 2.90 1.50 5.79
CA LEU A 97 3.03 2.95 5.68
C LEU A 97 1.97 3.69 6.51
N ASN A 98 0.75 3.15 6.61
CA ASN A 98 -0.26 3.69 7.53
C ASN A 98 0.18 3.54 8.99
N ASP A 99 0.71 2.38 9.40
CA ASP A 99 1.24 2.16 10.75
C ASP A 99 2.39 3.14 11.07
N MET A 100 3.30 3.39 10.13
CA MET A 100 4.36 4.40 10.27
C MET A 100 3.82 5.81 10.53
N MET A 101 2.75 6.17 9.81
CA MET A 101 2.13 7.49 9.90
C MET A 101 1.42 7.72 11.23
N TYR A 102 0.67 6.72 11.72
CA TYR A 102 -0.13 6.86 12.94
C TYR A 102 0.61 6.40 14.21
N GLY A 103 1.67 5.59 14.06
CA GLY A 103 2.51 5.09 15.15
C GLY A 103 3.62 6.04 15.62
N GLY A 104 3.68 7.26 15.09
CA GLY A 104 4.58 8.34 15.57
C GLY A 104 5.83 8.55 14.72
N SER A 105 6.48 7.48 14.24
CA SER A 105 7.79 7.56 13.56
C SER A 105 7.84 8.48 12.32
N LEU A 106 6.90 8.37 11.39
CA LEU A 106 6.88 9.20 10.18
C LEU A 106 6.21 10.56 10.42
N ARG A 107 5.24 10.62 11.34
CA ARG A 107 4.58 11.87 11.73
C ARG A 107 5.55 12.82 12.42
N GLU A 108 6.46 12.34 13.26
CA GLU A 108 7.49 13.16 13.91
C GLU A 108 8.47 13.77 12.89
N VAL A 109 8.83 13.01 11.84
CA VAL A 109 9.68 13.52 10.74
C VAL A 109 8.94 14.58 9.90
N LEU A 110 7.65 14.38 9.65
CA LEU A 110 6.83 15.27 8.81
C LEU A 110 6.20 16.46 9.58
N GLN A 111 6.34 16.51 10.91
CA GLN A 111 5.80 17.57 11.78
C GLN A 111 6.35 18.98 11.49
N SER A 112 7.40 19.10 10.66
CA SER A 112 7.96 20.41 10.26
C SER A 112 7.12 21.16 9.22
N ASN A 113 6.18 20.51 8.51
CA ASN A 113 5.36 21.17 7.49
C ASN A 113 3.86 20.84 7.64
N TYR A 114 3.17 21.77 8.29
CA TYR A 114 1.76 22.17 8.27
C TYR A 114 0.69 21.49 7.36
N LEU A 115 0.68 20.18 7.10
CA LEU A 115 -0.44 19.49 6.43
C LEU A 115 -0.65 18.08 7.01
N LEU A 116 -1.70 17.95 7.82
CA LEU A 116 -2.13 16.76 8.56
C LEU A 116 -2.67 15.60 7.69
N GLN A 117 -2.49 15.65 6.36
CA GLN A 117 -2.93 14.59 5.44
C GLN A 117 -1.92 14.48 4.29
N LEU A 118 -1.30 13.30 4.15
CA LEU A 118 -0.46 13.00 2.99
C LEU A 118 -1.34 12.90 1.73
N PRO A 119 -0.85 13.35 0.58
CA PRO A 119 -1.57 13.19 -0.68
C PRO A 119 -1.63 11.71 -1.10
N ASP A 120 -2.71 11.31 -1.77
CA ASP A 120 -2.99 9.92 -2.17
C ASP A 120 -1.86 9.26 -2.95
N TRP A 121 -1.12 10.03 -3.76
CA TRP A 121 0.01 9.53 -4.54
C TRP A 121 1.13 8.96 -3.65
N PHE A 122 1.27 9.44 -2.42
CA PHE A 122 2.39 9.07 -1.55
C PHE A 122 2.28 7.61 -1.13
N VAL A 123 1.21 7.27 -0.42
CA VAL A 123 0.98 5.90 0.07
C VAL A 123 0.64 4.98 -1.11
N GLY A 124 -0.30 5.37 -1.98
CA GLY A 124 -0.70 4.53 -3.12
C GLY A 124 0.44 4.30 -4.10
N GLY A 125 1.24 5.33 -4.40
CA GLY A 125 2.41 5.21 -5.26
C GLY A 125 3.53 4.38 -4.65
N ALA A 126 3.80 4.54 -3.35
CA ALA A 126 4.81 3.72 -2.66
C ALA A 126 4.41 2.25 -2.65
N SER A 127 3.13 1.97 -2.35
CA SER A 127 2.58 0.61 -2.38
C SER A 127 2.64 0.00 -3.78
N ALA A 128 2.32 0.76 -4.82
CA ALA A 128 2.43 0.30 -6.21
C ALA A 128 3.89 0.02 -6.61
N TYR A 129 4.82 0.90 -6.22
CA TYR A 129 6.24 0.68 -6.44
C TYR A 129 6.78 -0.53 -5.67
N ALA A 130 6.40 -0.71 -4.42
CA ALA A 130 6.80 -1.88 -3.64
C ALA A 130 6.27 -3.18 -4.25
N ALA A 131 5.07 -3.17 -4.84
CA ALA A 131 4.44 -4.33 -5.46
C ALA A 131 5.00 -4.67 -6.84
N GLU A 132 5.31 -3.67 -7.67
CA GLU A 132 5.62 -3.89 -9.10
C GLU A 132 6.91 -3.26 -9.59
N GLY A 133 7.56 -2.40 -8.79
CA GLY A 133 8.73 -1.63 -9.20
C GLY A 133 8.45 -0.77 -10.42
N TRP A 134 9.34 -0.82 -11.41
CA TRP A 134 9.09 -0.29 -12.75
C TRP A 134 8.12 -1.21 -13.50
N SER A 135 6.83 -0.87 -13.51
CA SER A 135 5.80 -1.61 -14.25
C SER A 135 5.59 -1.07 -15.67
N VAL A 136 5.12 -1.93 -16.57
CA VAL A 136 4.75 -1.55 -17.95
C VAL A 136 3.64 -0.50 -17.96
N ASP A 137 2.66 -0.62 -17.05
CA ASP A 137 1.54 0.32 -16.95
C ASP A 137 2.01 1.71 -16.52
N MET A 138 2.92 1.78 -15.54
CA MET A 138 3.52 3.04 -15.11
C MET A 138 4.38 3.65 -16.21
N ASP A 139 5.17 2.85 -16.94
CA ASP A 139 5.99 3.33 -18.06
C ASP A 139 5.13 3.92 -19.19
N ALA A 140 4.10 3.17 -19.62
CA ALA A 140 3.17 3.61 -20.63
C ALA A 140 2.45 4.90 -20.21
N TYR A 141 1.97 4.95 -18.96
CA TYR A 141 1.33 6.13 -18.39
C TYR A 141 2.23 7.37 -18.45
N MET A 142 3.48 7.25 -17.98
CA MET A 142 4.41 8.37 -17.97
C MET A 142 4.79 8.82 -19.39
N ARG A 143 4.94 7.89 -20.34
CA ARG A 143 5.18 8.23 -21.75
C ARG A 143 4.02 9.03 -22.36
N ASP A 144 2.79 8.61 -22.10
CA ASP A 144 1.60 9.30 -22.62
C ASP A 144 1.46 10.69 -22.00
N MET A 145 1.67 10.82 -20.70
CA MET A 145 1.62 12.11 -20.01
C MET A 145 2.71 13.07 -20.49
N VAL A 146 3.94 12.59 -20.74
CA VAL A 146 5.01 13.42 -21.29
C VAL A 146 4.71 13.86 -22.73
N ARG A 147 4.09 13.00 -23.55
CA ARG A 147 3.65 13.37 -24.90
C ARG A 147 2.56 14.44 -24.89
N GLU A 148 1.61 14.33 -23.94
CA GLU A 148 0.50 15.27 -23.78
C GLU A 148 0.96 16.62 -23.19
N TYR A 149 1.98 16.60 -22.32
CA TYR A 149 2.57 17.78 -21.68
C TYR A 149 4.08 17.90 -21.94
N PRO A 150 4.50 18.15 -23.20
CA PRO A 150 5.90 18.01 -23.64
C PRO A 150 6.86 19.04 -23.04
N THR A 151 6.35 20.16 -22.52
CA THR A 151 7.19 21.19 -21.90
C THR A 151 7.69 20.77 -20.51
N GLY A 152 7.09 19.77 -19.86
CA GLY A 152 7.44 19.34 -18.50
C GLY A 152 7.07 20.34 -17.39
N ASN A 153 6.60 21.53 -17.75
CA ASN A 153 6.31 22.63 -16.82
C ASN A 153 5.00 22.44 -16.05
N ARG A 154 4.25 21.36 -16.32
CA ARG A 154 2.94 21.06 -15.74
C ARG A 154 2.87 19.58 -15.35
N THR A 155 3.22 19.28 -14.11
CA THR A 155 3.14 17.92 -13.56
C THR A 155 1.82 17.65 -12.83
N ALA A 156 1.10 18.69 -12.40
CA ALA A 156 -0.21 18.53 -11.73
C ALA A 156 -1.20 17.62 -12.50
N PRO A 157 -1.32 17.70 -13.84
CA PRO A 157 -2.20 16.79 -14.58
C PRO A 157 -1.86 15.29 -14.44
N PHE A 158 -0.60 14.96 -14.16
CA PHE A 158 -0.16 13.57 -13.95
C PHE A 158 -0.77 13.00 -12.68
N PHE A 159 -0.86 13.80 -11.62
CA PHE A 159 -1.47 13.35 -10.37
C PHE A 159 -2.99 13.35 -10.44
N VAL A 160 -3.58 14.29 -11.18
CA VAL A 160 -5.05 14.37 -11.36
C VAL A 160 -5.56 13.19 -12.19
N ARG A 161 -4.85 12.80 -13.24
CA ARG A 161 -5.30 11.70 -14.13
C ARG A 161 -5.11 10.34 -13.48
N ASN A 162 -3.97 10.09 -12.84
CA ASN A 162 -3.72 8.87 -12.08
C ASN A 162 -2.66 9.11 -11.00
N SER A 163 -3.10 9.41 -9.79
CA SER A 163 -2.23 9.70 -8.65
C SER A 163 -1.33 8.52 -8.28
N GLN A 164 -1.82 7.28 -8.40
CA GLN A 164 -1.07 6.07 -8.09
C GLN A 164 0.09 5.86 -9.06
N LEU A 165 -0.13 5.86 -10.37
CA LEU A 165 0.93 5.65 -11.36
C LEU A 165 1.93 6.82 -11.37
N ALA A 166 1.44 8.06 -11.21
CA ALA A 166 2.31 9.21 -11.03
C ALA A 166 3.18 9.07 -9.76
N GLY A 167 2.59 8.67 -8.63
CA GLY A 167 3.32 8.42 -7.39
C GLY A 167 4.32 7.28 -7.49
N GLN A 168 3.93 6.16 -8.12
CA GLN A 168 4.82 5.02 -8.40
C GLN A 168 6.06 5.46 -9.17
N SER A 169 5.89 6.34 -10.16
CA SER A 169 7.02 6.88 -10.94
C SER A 169 7.99 7.71 -10.08
N ILE A 170 7.47 8.49 -9.11
CA ILE A 170 8.31 9.22 -8.16
C ILE A 170 9.12 8.25 -7.32
N TRP A 171 8.48 7.23 -6.75
CA TRP A 171 9.16 6.25 -5.91
C TRP A 171 10.19 5.44 -6.67
N ASN A 172 9.91 5.10 -7.94
CA ASN A 172 10.89 4.51 -8.83
C ASN A 172 12.11 5.42 -9.01
N TYR A 173 11.88 6.70 -9.32
CA TYR A 173 12.97 7.68 -9.44
C TYR A 173 13.78 7.83 -8.13
N VAL A 174 13.11 7.89 -6.97
CA VAL A 174 13.80 7.98 -5.67
C VAL A 174 14.68 6.75 -5.45
N ALA A 175 14.16 5.56 -5.70
CA ALA A 175 14.90 4.31 -5.53
C ALA A 175 16.09 4.19 -6.50
N GLU A 176 15.92 4.60 -7.76
CA GLU A 176 17.02 4.63 -8.74
C GLU A 176 18.10 5.65 -8.36
N ARG A 177 17.68 6.83 -7.87
CA ARG A 177 18.59 7.95 -7.61
C ARG A 177 19.38 7.80 -6.32
N TYR A 178 18.74 7.28 -5.28
CA TYR A 178 19.31 7.23 -3.94
C TYR A 178 19.56 5.79 -3.44
N GLY A 179 19.16 4.79 -4.21
CA GLY A 179 19.31 3.36 -3.88
C GLY A 179 18.21 2.87 -2.93
N TYR A 180 18.05 1.54 -2.85
CA TYR A 180 17.02 0.90 -2.02
C TYR A 180 17.15 1.20 -0.51
N GLY A 181 18.30 1.71 -0.06
CA GLY A 181 18.54 2.11 1.34
C GLY A 181 18.26 3.59 1.65
N ALA A 182 17.90 4.41 0.66
CA ALA A 182 17.62 5.82 0.90
C ALA A 182 16.19 6.14 1.32
N VAL A 183 15.30 5.15 1.30
CA VAL A 183 14.01 5.25 2.00
C VAL A 183 14.23 5.15 3.52
N GLN A 184 15.43 4.76 3.97
CA GLN A 184 15.78 4.58 5.38
C GLN A 184 16.45 5.80 6.05
N ASN A 185 16.75 6.89 5.33
CA ASN A 185 17.48 8.06 5.86
C ASN A 185 16.72 9.37 5.71
#